data_AF-A0A3B0RVM9-F1
#
_entry.id   AF-A0A3B0RVM9-F1
#
_cell.length_a   1.000
_cell.length_b   1.000
_cell.length_c   1.000
_cell.angle_alpha   90.00
_cell.angle_beta   90.00
_cell.angle_gamma   90.00
#
_symmetry.space_group_name_H-M   'P 1'
#
loop_
_entity.id
_entity.type
_entity.pdbx_description
1 polymer ?
#
loop_
_entity_poly.entity_id
_entity_poly.type
_entity_poly.pdbx_seq_one_letter_code
_entity_poly.pdbx_strand_id
1 'polypeptide(L)'
;MLYANNIRHMLSDLTPDKNGRINHDMDDDVIRSSTVAYKGKITFPPPPLKVTAIAAKPAAPKELTPEEKRANEVATFKTATRQQVGMLAIGGVLMLLIGAYAPASFMSHLIVFALSCFIGFQVIWNVAHALHTPLMAVTNAISGIVIIGALLQIGSGSFLVTLLATIAVLIATINVVGGFLVTRRMLAMFQKS
;
A
#
# COMPACT_ATOMS: atom_id res chain seq x y z
N MET A 1 14.72 -6.03 0.82
CA MET A 1 15.00 -6.59 -0.51
C MET A 1 15.86 -5.67 -1.39
N LEU A 2 15.56 -4.37 -1.49
CA LEU A 2 16.35 -3.43 -2.30
C LEU A 2 17.85 -3.39 -1.99
N TYR A 3 18.24 -3.35 -0.71
CA TYR A 3 19.65 -3.34 -0.32
C TYR A 3 20.41 -4.60 -0.74
N ALA A 4 19.77 -5.77 -0.62
CA ALA A 4 20.35 -7.04 -1.05
C ALA A 4 20.55 -7.10 -2.57
N ASN A 5 19.62 -6.53 -3.35
CA ASN A 5 19.77 -6.40 -4.79
C ASN A 5 20.96 -5.49 -5.15
N ASN A 6 21.14 -4.37 -4.45
CA ASN A 6 22.28 -3.47 -4.68
C ASN A 6 23.62 -4.15 -4.39
N ILE A 7 23.71 -4.93 -3.30
CA ILE A 7 24.92 -5.71 -2.98
C ILE A 7 25.20 -6.75 -4.08
N ARG A 8 24.16 -7.45 -4.56
CA ARG A 8 24.29 -8.43 -5.65
C ARG A 8 24.84 -7.77 -6.92
N HIS A 9 24.35 -6.59 -7.27
CA HIS A 9 24.83 -5.86 -8.45
C HIS A 9 26.29 -5.44 -8.28
N MET A 10 26.66 -4.84 -7.14
CA MET A 10 28.05 -4.47 -6.84
C MET A 10 29.00 -5.68 -6.90
N LEU A 11 28.59 -6.84 -6.39
CA LEU A 11 29.40 -8.06 -6.45
C LEU A 11 29.55 -8.59 -7.88
N SER A 12 28.53 -8.39 -8.72
CA SER A 12 28.59 -8.75 -10.15
C SER A 12 29.57 -7.85 -10.90
N ASP A 13 29.59 -6.56 -10.59
CA ASP A 13 30.51 -5.58 -11.20
C ASP A 13 31.97 -5.87 -10.79
N LEU A 14 32.20 -6.31 -9.54
CA LEU A 14 33.51 -6.77 -9.06
C LEU A 14 33.93 -8.15 -9.61
N THR A 15 33.05 -8.88 -10.29
CA THR A 15 33.32 -10.23 -10.84
C THR A 15 32.86 -10.36 -12.30
N PRO A 16 33.41 -9.55 -13.22
CA PRO A 16 32.93 -9.47 -14.61
C PRO A 16 32.97 -10.82 -15.35
N ASP A 17 33.97 -11.66 -15.05
CA ASP A 17 34.14 -12.98 -15.65
C ASP A 17 33.23 -14.07 -15.05
N LYS A 18 32.39 -13.73 -14.05
CA LYS A 18 31.49 -14.66 -13.34
C LYS A 18 32.19 -15.88 -12.75
N ASN A 19 33.50 -15.80 -12.54
CA ASN A 19 34.36 -16.88 -12.06
C ASN A 19 34.52 -16.89 -10.52
N GLY A 20 33.81 -16.00 -9.82
CA GLY A 20 33.86 -15.86 -8.36
C GLY A 20 35.16 -15.25 -7.82
N ARG A 21 36.07 -14.76 -8.69
CA ARG A 21 37.28 -14.05 -8.29
C ARG A 21 37.04 -12.55 -8.41
N ILE A 22 37.26 -11.83 -7.30
CA ILE A 22 37.11 -10.37 -7.25
C ILE A 22 38.22 -9.75 -8.10
N ASN A 23 37.82 -9.06 -9.17
CA ASN A 23 38.68 -8.18 -9.95
C ASN A 23 38.40 -6.73 -9.54
N HIS A 24 39.25 -6.19 -8.67
CA HIS A 24 39.13 -4.82 -8.19
C HIS A 24 39.83 -3.86 -9.16
N ASP A 25 39.16 -3.55 -10.26
CA ASP A 25 39.63 -2.65 -11.29
C ASP A 25 39.52 -1.18 -10.81
N MET A 26 40.66 -0.49 -10.67
CA MET A 26 40.71 0.91 -10.23
C MET A 26 40.63 1.89 -11.41
N ASP A 27 40.58 1.40 -12.65
CA ASP A 27 40.32 2.20 -13.84
C ASP A 27 38.82 2.31 -14.17
N ASP A 28 37.98 1.44 -13.59
CA ASP A 28 36.52 1.55 -13.62
C ASP A 28 36.04 2.69 -12.71
N ASP A 29 35.29 3.63 -13.28
CA ASP A 29 34.84 4.85 -12.60
C ASP A 29 33.90 4.55 -11.41
N VAL A 30 33.07 3.50 -11.48
CA VAL A 30 32.13 3.11 -10.41
C VAL A 30 32.91 2.46 -9.26
N ILE A 31 33.78 1.50 -9.57
CA ILE A 31 34.59 0.81 -8.56
C ILE A 31 35.57 1.78 -7.89
N ARG A 32 36.21 2.66 -8.68
CA ARG A 32 37.15 3.69 -8.17
C ARG A 32 36.47 4.71 -7.26
N SER A 33 35.25 5.11 -7.57
CA SER A 33 34.50 6.11 -6.79
C SER A 33 33.87 5.52 -5.52
N SER A 34 33.48 4.24 -5.53
CA SER A 34 32.97 3.55 -4.33
C SER A 34 34.07 3.05 -3.39
N THR A 35 35.33 2.99 -3.84
CA THR A 35 36.46 2.46 -3.05
C THR A 35 37.18 3.54 -2.24
N VAL A 36 37.05 3.47 -0.90
CA VAL A 36 37.68 4.41 0.05
C VAL A 36 39.14 4.07 0.36
N ALA A 37 39.47 2.77 0.37
CA ALA A 37 40.83 2.29 0.61
C ALA A 37 41.14 1.06 -0.25
N TYR A 38 42.36 1.01 -0.80
CA TYR A 38 42.83 -0.10 -1.63
C TYR A 38 44.25 -0.50 -1.22
N LYS A 39 44.46 -1.79 -0.94
CA LYS A 39 45.77 -2.38 -0.53
C LYS A 39 46.48 -1.59 0.59
N GLY A 40 45.72 -1.18 1.61
CA GLY A 40 46.25 -0.47 2.78
C GLY A 40 46.52 1.02 2.59
N LYS A 41 46.22 1.60 1.41
CA LYS A 41 46.30 3.04 1.16
C LYS A 41 44.91 3.65 1.03
N ILE A 42 44.73 4.84 1.60
CA ILE A 42 43.49 5.62 1.46
C ILE A 42 43.48 6.22 0.05
N THR A 43 42.42 5.93 -0.71
CA THR A 43 42.22 6.37 -2.11
C THR A 43 41.15 7.46 -2.24
N PHE A 44 40.67 7.96 -1.11
CA PHE A 44 39.79 9.12 -1.00
C PHE A 44 40.60 10.42 -0.91
N PRO A 45 40.19 11.52 -1.57
CA PRO A 45 39.01 11.69 -2.42
C PRO A 45 39.16 11.05 -3.83
N PRO A 46 38.06 10.58 -4.44
CA PRO A 46 38.11 10.05 -5.80
C PRO A 46 38.39 11.16 -6.83
N PRO A 47 39.15 10.86 -7.91
CA PRO A 47 39.34 11.80 -9.01
C PRO A 47 38.00 12.12 -9.69
N PRO A 48 37.90 13.27 -10.40
CA PRO A 48 36.73 13.58 -11.22
C PRO A 48 36.43 12.43 -12.19
N LEU A 49 35.16 12.05 -12.31
CA LEU A 49 34.73 10.97 -13.21
C LEU A 49 35.15 11.30 -14.65
N LYS A 50 35.72 10.31 -15.36
CA LYS A 50 36.19 10.50 -16.75
C LYS A 50 35.01 10.72 -17.71
N VAL A 51 33.85 10.15 -17.38
CA VAL A 51 32.61 10.35 -18.13
C VAL A 51 31.57 10.95 -17.19
N THR A 52 31.15 12.19 -17.46
CA THR A 52 29.92 12.72 -16.86
C THR A 52 28.79 11.78 -17.25
N ALA A 53 28.08 11.24 -16.26
CA ALA A 53 26.96 10.33 -16.52
C ALA A 53 25.92 11.04 -17.40
N ILE A 54 25.99 10.83 -18.72
CA ILE A 54 24.92 11.16 -19.63
C ILE A 54 23.86 10.12 -19.30
N ALA A 55 22.94 10.45 -18.39
CA ALA A 55 21.71 9.71 -18.23
C ALA A 55 21.13 9.55 -19.63
N ALA A 56 21.12 8.32 -20.14
CA ALA A 56 20.57 8.02 -21.45
C ALA A 56 19.17 8.63 -21.48
N LYS A 57 18.98 9.59 -22.39
CA LYS A 57 17.67 10.22 -22.60
C LYS A 57 16.70 9.07 -22.84
N PRO A 58 15.58 8.96 -22.07
CA PRO A 58 14.61 7.89 -22.30
C PRO A 58 14.25 7.89 -23.78
N ALA A 59 14.34 6.72 -24.42
CA ALA A 59 13.99 6.58 -25.82
C ALA A 59 12.62 7.22 -26.04
N ALA A 60 12.52 8.12 -27.03
CA ALA A 60 11.27 8.78 -27.35
C ALA A 60 10.17 7.71 -27.51
N PRO A 61 8.99 7.89 -26.89
CA PRO A 61 7.90 6.93 -27.01
C PRO A 61 7.65 6.66 -28.49
N LYS A 62 7.71 5.41 -28.92
CA LYS A 62 7.35 5.04 -30.29
C LYS A 62 5.93 5.52 -30.54
N GLU A 63 5.76 6.47 -31.43
CA GLU A 63 4.44 6.92 -31.85
C GLU A 63 3.79 5.77 -32.63
N LEU A 64 2.79 5.14 -32.00
CA LEU A 64 1.97 4.11 -32.64
C LEU A 64 1.36 4.69 -33.92
N THR A 65 1.36 3.88 -34.99
CA THR A 65 0.73 4.29 -36.26
C THR A 65 -0.77 4.54 -36.07
N PRO A 66 -1.42 5.39 -36.89
CA PRO A 66 -2.86 5.69 -36.75
C PRO A 66 -3.76 4.44 -36.78
N GLU A 67 -3.34 3.39 -37.48
CA GLU A 67 -4.04 2.11 -37.57
C GLU A 67 -3.88 1.28 -36.29
N GLU A 68 -2.68 1.23 -35.70
CA GLU A 68 -2.43 0.58 -34.41
C GLU A 68 -3.17 1.29 -33.25
N LYS A 69 -3.27 2.63 -33.30
CA LYS A 69 -4.08 3.40 -32.33
C LYS A 69 -5.55 3.02 -32.42
N ARG A 70 -6.12 2.95 -33.62
CA ARG A 70 -7.53 2.55 -33.83
C ARG A 70 -7.78 1.09 -33.44
N ALA A 71 -6.85 0.19 -33.75
CA ALA A 71 -6.95 -1.21 -33.34
C ALA A 71 -6.91 -1.36 -31.81
N ASN A 72 -6.03 -0.61 -31.13
CA ASN A 72 -5.97 -0.58 -29.68
C ASN A 72 -7.23 0.05 -29.05
N GLU A 73 -7.80 1.11 -29.63
CA GLU A 73 -9.06 1.71 -29.17
C GLU A 73 -10.26 0.74 -29.31
N VAL A 74 -10.36 0.01 -30.41
CA VAL A 74 -11.42 -0.99 -30.59
C VAL A 74 -11.22 -2.18 -29.64
N ALA A 75 -9.98 -2.61 -29.42
CA ALA A 75 -9.66 -3.67 -28.48
C ALA A 75 -9.94 -3.26 -27.03
N THR A 76 -9.56 -2.05 -26.62
CA THR A 76 -9.84 -1.50 -25.29
C THR A 76 -11.33 -1.30 -25.09
N PHE A 77 -12.05 -0.78 -26.10
CA PHE A 77 -13.50 -0.64 -26.07
C PHE A 77 -14.18 -2.00 -25.89
N LYS A 78 -13.85 -3.00 -26.71
CA LYS A 78 -14.44 -4.35 -26.61
C LYS A 78 -14.16 -5.00 -25.26
N THR A 79 -12.96 -4.80 -24.73
CA THR A 79 -12.56 -5.33 -23.41
C THR A 79 -13.33 -4.63 -22.29
N ALA A 80 -13.42 -3.29 -22.34
CA ALA A 80 -14.17 -2.49 -21.39
C ALA A 80 -15.67 -2.84 -21.42
N THR A 81 -16.27 -2.97 -22.60
CA THR A 81 -17.68 -3.39 -22.75
C THR A 81 -17.91 -4.77 -22.16
N ARG A 82 -17.03 -5.74 -22.45
CA ARG A 82 -17.16 -7.10 -21.89
C ARG A 82 -17.05 -7.09 -20.37
N GLN A 83 -16.11 -6.33 -19.82
CA GLN A 83 -15.96 -6.18 -18.37
C GLN A 83 -17.17 -5.51 -17.74
N GLN A 84 -17.69 -4.44 -18.35
CA GLN A 84 -18.86 -3.71 -17.84
C GLN A 84 -20.13 -4.57 -17.89
N VAL A 85 -20.39 -5.24 -19.01
CA VAL A 85 -21.54 -6.16 -19.15
C VAL A 85 -21.38 -7.34 -18.18
N GLY A 86 -20.18 -7.90 -18.05
CA GLY A 86 -19.90 -8.96 -17.07
C GLY A 86 -20.18 -8.50 -15.64
N MET A 87 -19.70 -7.32 -15.26
CA MET A 87 -19.93 -6.74 -13.93
C MET A 87 -21.41 -6.47 -13.67
N LEU A 88 -22.15 -5.94 -14.65
CA LEU A 88 -23.58 -5.69 -14.52
C LEU A 88 -24.39 -6.98 -14.44
N ALA A 89 -24.06 -7.99 -15.26
CA ALA A 89 -24.73 -9.28 -15.24
C ALA A 89 -24.50 -10.01 -13.90
N ILE A 90 -23.24 -10.06 -13.44
CA ILE A 90 -22.89 -10.65 -12.14
C ILE A 90 -23.58 -9.89 -11.01
N GLY A 91 -23.49 -8.55 -10.99
CA GLY A 91 -24.12 -7.71 -9.98
C GLY A 91 -25.65 -7.87 -9.95
N GLY A 92 -26.28 -7.96 -11.12
CA GLY A 92 -27.72 -8.19 -11.27
C GLY A 92 -28.15 -9.56 -10.75
N VAL A 93 -27.44 -10.62 -11.11
CA VAL A 93 -27.71 -11.98 -10.58
C VAL A 93 -27.53 -12.01 -9.07
N LEU A 94 -26.48 -11.39 -8.56
CA LEU A 94 -26.17 -11.36 -7.12
C LEU A 94 -27.24 -10.58 -6.34
N MET A 95 -27.72 -9.45 -6.87
CA MET A 95 -28.85 -8.71 -6.29
C MET A 95 -30.16 -9.50 -6.33
N LEU A 96 -30.44 -10.22 -7.41
CA LEU A 96 -31.64 -11.08 -7.50
C LEU A 96 -31.59 -12.22 -6.48
N LEU A 97 -30.44 -12.87 -6.33
CA LEU A 97 -30.25 -13.93 -5.33
C LEU A 97 -30.41 -13.37 -3.91
N ILE A 98 -29.79 -12.23 -3.61
CA ILE A 98 -29.98 -11.57 -2.32
C ILE A 98 -31.47 -11.25 -2.09
N GLY A 99 -32.15 -10.64 -3.06
CA GLY A 99 -33.56 -10.28 -2.93
C GLY A 99 -34.49 -11.49 -2.76
N ALA A 100 -34.12 -12.66 -3.29
CA ALA A 100 -34.92 -13.88 -3.15
C ALA A 100 -34.84 -14.51 -1.75
N TYR A 101 -33.70 -14.35 -1.05
CA TYR A 101 -33.44 -15.02 0.24
C TYR A 101 -33.31 -14.07 1.44
N ALA A 102 -33.10 -12.78 1.23
CA ALA A 102 -32.80 -11.83 2.30
C ALA A 102 -34.08 -11.14 2.85
N PRO A 103 -34.15 -10.91 4.17
CA PRO A 103 -35.22 -10.11 4.80
C PRO A 103 -35.24 -8.67 4.29
N ALA A 104 -36.39 -8.00 4.35
CA ALA A 104 -36.52 -6.59 3.91
C ALA A 104 -35.56 -5.63 4.65
N SER A 105 -35.24 -5.90 5.92
CA SER A 105 -34.27 -5.13 6.70
C SER A 105 -32.83 -5.26 6.19
N PHE A 106 -32.49 -6.39 5.56
CA PHE A 106 -31.17 -6.60 4.96
C PHE A 106 -30.91 -5.60 3.83
N MET A 107 -31.90 -5.35 2.97
CA MET A 107 -31.76 -4.39 1.87
C MET A 107 -31.45 -2.98 2.37
N SER A 108 -32.10 -2.56 3.46
CA SER A 108 -31.80 -1.27 4.10
C SER A 108 -30.34 -1.23 4.62
N HIS A 109 -29.91 -2.26 5.37
CA HIS A 109 -28.53 -2.34 5.86
C HIS A 109 -27.50 -2.40 4.72
N LEU A 110 -27.80 -3.10 3.63
CA LEU A 110 -26.92 -3.20 2.46
C LEU A 110 -26.76 -1.85 1.75
N ILE A 111 -27.84 -1.08 1.61
CA ILE A 111 -27.79 0.27 1.04
C ILE A 111 -26.95 1.19 1.93
N VAL A 112 -27.19 1.19 3.24
CA VAL A 112 -26.40 1.98 4.20
C VAL A 112 -24.93 1.58 4.15
N PHE A 113 -24.63 0.27 4.09
CA PHE A 113 -23.29 -0.26 3.94
C PHE A 113 -22.62 0.25 2.65
N ALA A 114 -23.27 0.12 1.49
CA ALA A 114 -22.73 0.56 0.21
C ALA A 114 -22.45 2.07 0.17
N LEU A 115 -23.40 2.89 0.67
CA LEU A 115 -23.21 4.34 0.76
C LEU A 115 -22.09 4.71 1.75
N SER A 116 -21.97 3.98 2.86
CA SER A 116 -20.88 4.19 3.83
C SER A 116 -19.49 3.91 3.23
N CYS A 117 -19.36 2.89 2.36
CA CYS A 117 -18.12 2.60 1.63
C CYS A 117 -17.75 3.74 0.68
N PHE A 118 -18.75 4.27 -0.05
CA PHE A 118 -18.54 5.41 -0.96
C PHE A 118 -18.07 6.66 -0.19
N ILE A 119 -18.73 6.98 0.92
CA ILE A 119 -18.33 8.11 1.79
C ILE A 119 -16.92 7.87 2.35
N GLY A 120 -16.63 6.67 2.84
CA GLY A 120 -15.31 6.32 3.38
C GLY A 120 -14.18 6.52 2.37
N PHE A 121 -14.40 6.10 1.12
CA PHE A 121 -13.47 6.34 0.02
C PHE A 121 -13.24 7.85 -0.21
N GLN A 122 -14.33 8.62 -0.34
CA GLN A 122 -14.26 10.05 -0.62
C GLN A 122 -13.52 10.85 0.46
N VAL A 123 -13.71 10.46 1.72
CA VAL A 123 -13.08 11.12 2.88
C VAL A 123 -11.58 10.83 2.95
N ILE A 124 -11.15 9.61 2.59
CA ILE A 124 -9.74 9.20 2.71
C ILE A 124 -8.90 9.66 1.49
N TRP A 125 -9.50 9.74 0.30
CA TRP A 125 -8.79 10.00 -0.96
C TRP A 125 -7.95 11.29 -0.97
N ASN A 126 -8.41 12.34 -0.29
CA ASN A 126 -7.78 13.66 -0.29
C ASN A 126 -7.03 14.00 1.01
N VAL A 127 -6.60 12.99 1.78
CA VAL A 127 -5.81 13.22 3.01
C VAL A 127 -4.37 13.60 2.65
N ALA A 128 -3.82 14.63 3.32
CA ALA A 128 -2.43 15.04 3.13
C ALA A 128 -1.45 13.91 3.47
N HIS A 129 -0.37 13.76 2.72
CA HIS A 129 0.57 12.64 2.89
C HIS A 129 1.16 12.54 4.31
N ALA A 130 1.41 13.67 4.95
CA ALA A 130 1.90 13.74 6.33
C ALA A 130 0.91 13.14 7.37
N LEU A 131 -0.37 13.03 7.01
CA LEU A 131 -1.43 12.55 7.89
C LEU A 131 -1.76 11.06 7.70
N HIS A 132 -1.13 10.32 6.78
CA HIS A 132 -1.43 8.89 6.60
C HIS A 132 -1.14 8.06 7.87
N THR A 133 -0.06 8.35 8.59
CA THR A 133 0.26 7.65 9.85
C THR A 133 -0.74 8.02 10.97
N PRO A 134 -1.06 9.30 11.22
CA PRO A 134 -2.18 9.66 12.10
C PRO A 134 -3.52 9.05 11.68
N LEU A 135 -3.83 8.98 10.39
CA LEU A 135 -5.06 8.40 9.87
C LEU A 135 -5.13 6.89 10.16
N MET A 136 -4.00 6.19 10.05
CA MET A 136 -3.90 4.77 10.45
C MET A 136 -4.19 4.59 11.95
N ALA A 137 -3.67 5.48 12.80
CA ALA A 137 -3.95 5.44 14.24
C ALA A 137 -5.44 5.71 14.55
N VAL A 138 -6.07 6.66 13.86
CA VAL A 138 -7.51 6.96 14.00
C VAL A 138 -8.37 5.79 13.55
N THR A 139 -8.08 5.19 12.39
CA THR A 139 -8.85 4.05 11.88
C THR A 139 -8.75 2.84 12.80
N ASN A 140 -7.58 2.64 13.43
CA ASN A 140 -7.44 1.66 14.51
C ASN A 140 -8.34 1.99 15.72
N ALA A 141 -8.38 3.24 16.19
CA ALA A 141 -9.26 3.65 17.28
C ALA A 141 -10.76 3.46 16.96
N ILE A 142 -11.16 3.78 15.72
CA ILE A 142 -12.55 3.62 15.24
C ILE A 142 -12.94 2.14 15.16
N SER A 143 -12.00 1.23 14.85
CA SER A 143 -12.26 -0.21 14.85
C SER A 143 -12.75 -0.74 16.20
N GLY A 144 -12.48 -0.01 17.30
CA GLY A 144 -13.02 -0.26 18.63
C GLY A 144 -14.55 -0.21 18.74
N ILE A 145 -15.27 0.18 17.68
CA ILE A 145 -16.75 0.10 17.58
C ILE A 145 -17.31 -1.29 17.89
N VAL A 146 -16.49 -2.34 17.77
CA VAL A 146 -16.81 -3.71 18.21
C VAL A 146 -17.31 -3.79 19.66
N ILE A 147 -17.00 -2.78 20.49
CA ILE A 147 -17.54 -2.64 21.84
C ILE A 147 -19.07 -2.67 21.87
N ILE A 148 -19.75 -2.12 20.86
CA ILE A 148 -21.23 -2.14 20.77
C ILE A 148 -21.72 -3.58 20.71
N GLY A 149 -21.08 -4.44 19.90
CA GLY A 149 -21.45 -5.84 19.80
C GLY A 149 -21.28 -6.59 21.12
N ALA A 150 -20.21 -6.29 21.86
CA ALA A 150 -19.97 -6.88 23.17
C ALA A 150 -20.98 -6.40 24.24
N LEU A 151 -21.33 -5.12 24.25
CA LEU A 151 -22.32 -4.54 25.16
C LEU A 151 -23.71 -5.17 24.98
N LEU A 152 -24.09 -5.50 23.74
CA LEU A 152 -25.36 -6.19 23.45
C LEU A 152 -25.42 -7.61 24.03
N GLN A 153 -24.28 -8.21 24.38
CA GLN A 153 -24.20 -9.56 24.95
C GLN A 153 -24.11 -9.57 26.49
N ILE A 154 -23.90 -8.40 27.11
CA ILE A 154 -23.93 -8.25 28.57
C ILE A 154 -25.37 -8.50 29.04
N GLY A 155 -25.55 -9.49 29.92
CA GLY A 155 -26.88 -9.91 30.38
C GLY A 155 -27.43 -11.13 29.65
N SER A 156 -26.64 -11.76 28.78
CA SER A 156 -26.95 -13.10 28.29
C SER A 156 -27.07 -14.10 29.46
N GLY A 157 -28.06 -15.00 29.42
CA GLY A 157 -28.29 -15.99 30.49
C GLY A 157 -27.18 -17.03 30.66
N SER A 158 -26.15 -17.00 29.82
CA SER A 158 -24.99 -17.90 29.90
C SER A 158 -23.80 -17.18 30.53
N PHE A 159 -23.27 -17.77 31.60
CA PHE A 159 -22.06 -17.28 32.26
C PHE A 159 -20.88 -17.17 31.29
N LEU A 160 -20.71 -18.14 30.39
CA LEU A 160 -19.63 -18.15 29.40
C LEU A 160 -19.73 -16.94 28.46
N VAL A 161 -20.94 -16.64 27.95
CA VAL A 161 -21.16 -15.51 27.03
C VAL A 161 -20.93 -14.19 27.75
N THR A 162 -21.40 -14.06 28.99
CA THR A 162 -21.17 -12.85 29.81
C THR A 162 -19.67 -12.65 30.10
N LEU A 163 -18.92 -13.71 30.39
CA LEU A 163 -17.47 -13.65 30.60
C LEU A 163 -16.74 -13.18 29.32
N LEU A 164 -17.06 -13.78 28.18
CA LEU A 164 -16.48 -13.40 26.89
C LEU A 164 -16.84 -11.96 26.50
N ALA A 165 -18.09 -11.54 26.73
CA ALA A 165 -18.53 -10.16 26.50
C ALA A 165 -17.75 -9.16 27.37
N THR A 166 -17.51 -9.51 28.63
CA THR A 166 -16.73 -8.67 29.55
C THR A 166 -15.28 -8.50 29.08
N ILE A 167 -14.64 -9.59 28.66
CA ILE A 167 -13.29 -9.56 28.10
C ILE A 167 -13.26 -8.75 26.79
N ALA A 168 -14.25 -8.93 25.92
CA ALA A 168 -14.36 -8.19 24.67
C ALA A 168 -14.52 -6.68 24.91
N VAL A 169 -15.34 -6.27 25.89
CA VAL A 169 -15.46 -4.86 26.29
C VAL A 169 -14.14 -4.31 26.81
N LEU A 170 -13.41 -5.07 27.65
CA LEU A 170 -12.11 -4.65 28.16
C LEU A 170 -11.11 -4.39 27.03
N ILE A 171 -10.97 -5.34 26.09
CA ILE A 171 -10.04 -5.23 24.96
C ILE A 171 -10.45 -4.09 24.02
N ALA A 172 -11.74 -3.98 23.70
CA ALA A 172 -12.24 -2.91 22.84
C ALA A 172 -12.02 -1.53 23.48
N THR A 173 -12.20 -1.40 24.80
CA THR A 173 -11.91 -0.15 25.54
C THR A 173 -10.43 0.22 25.44
N ILE A 174 -9.51 -0.75 25.60
CA ILE A 174 -8.07 -0.50 25.44
C ILE A 174 -7.76 -0.02 24.02
N ASN A 175 -8.38 -0.61 22.99
CA ASN A 175 -8.21 -0.20 21.60
C ASN A 175 -8.68 1.24 21.34
N VAL A 176 -9.88 1.59 21.82
CA VAL A 176 -10.44 2.95 21.70
C VAL A 176 -9.54 3.96 22.40
N VAL A 177 -9.26 3.75 23.69
CA VAL A 177 -8.49 4.71 24.51
C VAL A 177 -7.06 4.84 24.00
N GLY A 178 -6.38 3.72 23.72
CA GLY A 178 -5.02 3.71 23.20
C GLY A 178 -4.92 4.37 21.84
N GLY A 179 -5.84 4.04 20.92
CA GLY A 179 -5.87 4.60 19.57
C GLY A 179 -6.08 6.11 19.56
N PHE A 180 -7.02 6.63 20.36
CA PHE A 180 -7.26 8.08 20.45
C PHE A 180 -6.12 8.83 21.16
N LEU A 181 -5.52 8.25 22.19
CA LEU A 181 -4.39 8.87 22.90
C LEU A 181 -3.16 8.99 21.98
N VAL A 182 -2.81 7.92 21.26
CA VAL A 182 -1.71 7.93 20.29
C VAL A 182 -1.98 8.91 19.15
N THR A 183 -3.19 8.90 18.59
CA THR A 183 -3.60 9.87 17.57
C THR A 183 -3.40 11.31 18.06
N ARG A 184 -3.90 11.63 19.26
CA ARG A 184 -3.77 12.98 19.83
C ARG A 184 -2.30 13.38 19.98
N ARG A 185 -1.44 12.47 20.44
CA ARG A 185 0.01 12.72 20.51
C ARG A 185 0.62 12.96 19.14
N MET A 186 0.23 12.19 18.13
CA MET A 186 0.72 12.36 16.75
C MET A 186 0.29 13.71 16.16
N LEU A 187 -0.96 14.11 16.34
CA LEU A 187 -1.48 15.39 15.85
C LEU A 187 -0.86 16.59 16.58
N ALA A 188 -0.58 16.46 17.88
CA ALA A 188 0.08 17.51 18.66
C ALA A 188 1.50 17.82 18.14
N MET A 189 2.20 16.85 17.53
CA MET A 189 3.52 17.08 16.92
C MET A 189 3.46 17.96 15.65
N PHE A 190 2.28 18.12 15.04
CA PHE A 190 2.07 19.01 13.90
C PHE A 190 1.62 20.42 14.31
N GLN A 191 1.22 20.62 15.57
CA GLN A 191 0.97 21.95 16.09
C GLN A 191 2.32 22.62 16.35
N LYS A 192 2.71 23.49 15.42
CA LYS A 192 3.87 24.38 15.58
C LYS A 192 3.73 25.12 16.91
N SER A 193 4.78 25.08 17.73
CA SER A 193 4.96 26.07 18.78
C SER A 193 5.26 27.44 18.20
#